data_AF-A0A354V1B0-F1
#
_entry.id   AF-A0A354V1B0-F1
#
_cell.length_a   1.000
_cell.length_b   1.000
_cell.length_c   1.000
_cell.angle_alpha   90.00
_cell.angle_beta   90.00
_cell.angle_gamma   90.00
#
_symmetry.space_group_name_H-M   'P 1'
#
loop_
_entity.id
_entity.type
_entity.pdbx_description
1 polymer ?
#
loop_
_entity_poly.entity_id
_entity_poly.type
_entity_poly.pdbx_seq_one_letter_code
_entity_poly.pdbx_strand_id
1 'polypeptide(L)'
;PVWMPVNLLIIRALQQFYLYYGDNFMIECPTGSGKMMNLFEVSKDIADRLTSIFTRDEHGRRPVYGGTETFQNDPHWRDYILFYEYFHGD
;
A
#
# COMPACT_ATOMS: atom_id res chain seq x y z
N PRO A 1 10.28 6.22 -4.01
CA PRO A 1 9.65 5.48 -5.14
C PRO A 1 8.96 4.21 -4.63
N VAL A 2 7.86 3.79 -5.27
CA VAL A 2 7.11 2.56 -4.94
C VAL A 2 7.08 1.65 -6.17
N TRP A 3 7.44 0.37 -6.01
CA TRP A 3 7.42 -0.61 -7.10
C TRP A 3 6.60 -1.84 -6.69
N MET A 4 5.51 -2.12 -7.41
CA MET A 4 4.47 -3.07 -7.01
C MET A 4 4.97 -4.53 -6.88
N PRO A 5 5.71 -5.11 -7.84
CA PRO A 5 6.16 -6.49 -7.73
C PRO A 5 7.16 -6.70 -6.59
N VAL A 6 8.07 -5.75 -6.37
CA VAL A 6 9.02 -5.83 -5.25
C VAL A 6 8.28 -5.78 -3.91
N ASN A 7 7.28 -4.90 -3.77
CA ASN A 7 6.46 -4.87 -2.57
C ASN A 7 5.65 -6.16 -2.36
N LEU A 8 5.14 -6.77 -3.43
CA LEU A 8 4.47 -8.06 -3.35
C LEU A 8 5.41 -9.17 -2.82
N LEU A 9 6.67 -9.18 -3.28
CA LEU A 9 7.68 -10.10 -2.78
C LEU A 9 7.98 -9.86 -1.29
N ILE A 10 8.07 -8.60 -0.86
CA ILE A 10 8.27 -8.23 0.56
C ILE A 10 7.10 -8.72 1.42
N ILE A 11 5.86 -8.44 1.01
CA ILE A 11 4.65 -8.90 1.72
C ILE A 11 4.68 -10.42 1.89
N ARG A 12 4.98 -11.15 0.81
CA ARG A 12 5.05 -12.61 0.84
C ARG A 12 6.15 -13.13 1.76
N ALA A 13 7.31 -12.48 1.78
CA ALA A 13 8.40 -12.84 2.68
C ALA A 13 8.02 -12.62 4.14
N LEU A 14 7.37 -11.49 4.47
CA LEU A 14 6.90 -11.19 5.83
C LEU A 14 5.88 -12.23 6.32
N GLN A 15 4.92 -12.60 5.47
CA GLN A 15 3.94 -13.66 5.78
C GLN A 15 4.62 -15.01 6.01
N GLN A 16 5.63 -15.37 5.20
CA GLN A 16 6.40 -16.60 5.38
C GLN A 16 7.18 -16.61 6.71
N PHE A 17 7.81 -15.49 7.07
CA PHE A 17 8.54 -15.38 8.34
C PHE A 17 7.60 -15.35 9.54
N TYR A 18 6.40 -14.76 9.41
CA TYR A 18 5.38 -14.83 10.43
C TYR A 18 5.01 -16.28 10.78
N LEU A 19 4.88 -17.17 9.79
CA LEU A 19 4.60 -18.60 10.04
C LEU A 19 5.67 -19.29 10.91
N TYR A 20 6.91 -18.78 10.90
CA TYR A 20 7.99 -19.31 11.72
C TYR A 20 8.07 -18.64 13.10
N TYR A 21 7.94 -17.31 13.16
CA TYR A 21 8.14 -16.55 14.41
C TYR A 21 6.87 -16.33 15.24
N GLY A 22 5.70 -16.40 14.63
CA GLY A 22 4.39 -16.16 15.25
C GLY A 22 4.25 -14.74 15.82
N ASP A 23 3.34 -14.61 16.80
CA ASP A 23 2.93 -13.31 17.37
C ASP A 23 3.95 -12.72 18.35
N ASN A 24 4.97 -13.49 18.78
CA ASN A 24 5.93 -13.03 19.79
C ASN A 24 7.04 -12.16 19.21
N PHE A 25 7.31 -12.27 17.90
CA PHE A 25 8.32 -11.45 17.25
C PHE A 25 7.72 -10.15 16.77
N MET A 26 8.00 -9.08 17.53
CA MET A 26 7.46 -7.75 17.30
C MET A 26 8.55 -6.82 16.80
N ILE A 27 8.22 -6.02 15.78
CA ILE A 27 9.08 -4.97 15.25
C ILE A 27 8.34 -3.64 15.23
N GLU A 28 9.08 -2.55 15.27
CA GLU A 28 8.49 -1.22 15.14
C GLU A 28 8.13 -0.95 13.67
N CYS A 29 6.87 -0.59 13.41
CA CYS A 29 6.41 -0.23 12.07
C CYS A 29 5.27 0.81 12.10
N PRO A 30 5.42 1.95 11.40
CA PRO A 30 6.62 2.43 10.71
C PRO A 30 7.77 2.74 11.67
N THR A 31 9.02 2.72 11.19
CA THR A 31 10.20 3.07 11.99
C THR A 31 10.04 4.46 12.62
N GLY A 32 10.33 4.59 13.91
CA GLY A 32 10.20 5.84 14.67
C GLY A 32 8.78 6.19 15.13
N SER A 33 7.79 5.33 14.92
CA SER A 33 6.39 5.55 15.36
C SER A 33 6.10 5.11 16.80
N GLY A 34 6.98 4.30 17.40
CA GLY A 34 6.74 3.61 18.66
C GLY A 34 5.70 2.49 18.58
N LYS A 35 5.10 2.22 17.41
CA LYS A 35 4.07 1.20 17.22
C LYS A 35 4.71 -0.15 16.92
N MET A 36 4.54 -1.09 17.84
CA MET A 36 5.01 -2.47 17.69
C MET A 36 3.98 -3.32 16.97
N MET A 37 4.42 -4.09 15.98
CA MET A 37 3.61 -4.97 15.16
C MET A 37 4.33 -6.31 14.95
N ASN A 38 3.58 -7.40 14.84
CA ASN A 38 4.13 -8.66 14.34
C ASN A 38 4.28 -8.61 12.81
N LEU A 39 4.99 -9.59 12.23
CA LEU A 39 5.29 -9.60 10.79
C LEU A 39 4.04 -9.72 9.91
N PHE A 40 2.97 -10.36 10.40
CA PHE A 40 1.70 -10.41 9.67
C PHE A 40 1.04 -9.04 9.61
N GLU A 41 0.97 -8.33 10.74
CA GLU A 41 0.43 -6.97 10.83
C GLU A 41 1.21 -6.00 9.95
N VAL A 42 2.54 -6.09 9.93
CA VAL A 42 3.38 -5.29 9.01
C VAL A 42 3.07 -5.62 7.55
N SER A 43 2.92 -6.90 7.21
CA SER A 43 2.57 -7.29 5.83
C SER A 43 1.22 -6.71 5.40
N LYS A 44 0.26 -6.65 6.33
CA LYS A 44 -1.07 -6.09 6.10
C LYS A 44 -1.02 -4.58 5.97
N ASP A 45 -0.30 -3.87 6.84
CA ASP A 45 -0.13 -2.41 6.75
C ASP A 45 0.44 -1.99 5.40
N ILE A 46 1.48 -2.70 4.91
CA ILE A 46 2.06 -2.44 3.59
C ILE A 46 1.03 -2.72 2.49
N ALA A 47 0.32 -3.85 2.54
CA ALA A 47 -0.70 -4.20 1.55
C ALA A 47 -1.84 -3.16 1.49
N ASP A 48 -2.31 -2.70 2.65
CA ASP A 48 -3.38 -1.71 2.76
C ASP A 48 -2.91 -0.36 2.19
N ARG A 49 -1.67 0.05 2.46
CA ARG A 49 -1.07 1.28 1.90
C ARG A 49 -0.84 1.23 0.39
N LEU A 50 -0.51 0.07 -0.17
CA LEU A 50 -0.40 -0.09 -1.63
C LEU A 50 -1.77 -0.09 -2.29
N THR A 51 -2.74 -0.74 -1.65
CA THR A 51 -4.13 -0.77 -2.13
C THR A 51 -4.73 0.63 -2.11
N SER A 52 -4.43 1.43 -1.07
CA SER A 52 -4.99 2.77 -0.92
C SER A 52 -4.61 3.73 -2.04
N ILE A 53 -3.50 3.49 -2.74
CA ILE A 53 -3.10 4.24 -3.94
C ILE A 53 -4.20 4.18 -5.00
N PHE A 54 -4.87 3.04 -5.11
CA PHE A 54 -5.87 2.79 -6.13
C PHE A 54 -7.30 2.99 -5.64
N THR A 55 -7.56 3.11 -4.33
CA THR A 55 -8.93 3.30 -3.80
C THR A 55 -9.30 4.78 -3.69
N ARG A 56 -10.60 5.07 -3.56
CA ARG A 56 -11.06 6.42 -3.26
C ARG A 56 -10.83 6.75 -1.77
N ASP A 57 -10.38 7.96 -1.50
CA ASP A 57 -10.31 8.54 -0.17
C ASP A 57 -11.65 9.12 0.29
N GLU A 58 -11.66 9.78 1.44
CA GLU A 58 -12.85 10.44 2.02
C GLU A 58 -13.42 11.57 1.14
N HIS A 59 -12.60 12.12 0.23
CA HIS A 59 -13.01 13.13 -0.73
C HIS A 59 -13.40 12.52 -2.10
N GLY A 60 -13.42 11.19 -2.21
CA GLY A 60 -13.75 10.48 -3.43
C GLY A 60 -12.62 10.44 -4.46
N ARG A 61 -11.42 10.90 -4.12
CA ARG A 61 -10.25 10.98 -5.03
C ARG A 61 -9.38 9.74 -4.90
N ARG A 62 -8.75 9.32 -6.00
CA ARG A 62 -7.75 8.23 -5.99
C ARG A 62 -6.34 8.80 -6.06
N PRO A 63 -5.43 8.42 -5.15
CA PRO A 63 -4.04 8.89 -5.20
C PRO A 63 -3.32 8.59 -6.52
N VAL A 64 -3.62 7.46 -7.17
CA VAL A 64 -3.04 7.03 -8.46
C VAL A 64 -3.14 8.08 -9.57
N TYR A 65 -4.15 8.95 -9.53
CA TYR A 65 -4.34 10.01 -10.54
C TYR A 65 -3.77 11.37 -10.11
N GLY A 66 -3.34 11.50 -8.85
CA GLY A 66 -2.82 12.74 -8.29
C GLY A 66 -3.73 13.95 -8.58
N GLY A 67 -3.15 14.98 -9.20
CA GLY A 67 -3.84 16.20 -9.61
C GLY A 67 -4.58 16.13 -10.96
N THR A 68 -4.64 14.96 -11.62
CA THR A 68 -5.27 14.84 -12.95
C THR A 68 -6.79 14.79 -12.83
N GLU A 69 -7.43 15.97 -12.84
CA GLU A 69 -8.87 16.12 -12.59
C GLU A 69 -9.78 15.30 -13.51
N THR A 70 -9.39 15.07 -14.77
CA THR A 70 -10.16 14.24 -15.72
C THR A 70 -10.39 12.84 -15.18
N PHE A 71 -9.35 12.18 -14.67
CA PHE A 71 -9.48 10.83 -14.12
C PHE A 71 -10.07 10.80 -12.70
N GLN A 72 -10.13 11.94 -12.01
CA GLN A 72 -10.76 12.03 -10.70
C GLN A 72 -12.28 12.17 -10.82
N ASN A 73 -12.75 13.10 -11.66
CA ASN A 73 -14.13 13.60 -11.60
C ASN A 73 -15.00 13.22 -12.80
N ASP A 74 -14.40 13.01 -13.98
CA ASP A 74 -15.18 12.77 -15.19
C ASP A 74 -15.99 11.46 -15.07
N PRO A 75 -17.33 11.50 -15.19
CA PRO A 75 -18.19 10.33 -15.03
C PRO A 75 -17.86 9.18 -15.99
N HIS A 76 -17.26 9.48 -17.14
CA HIS A 76 -16.86 8.49 -18.13
C HIS A 76 -15.49 7.90 -17.85
N TRP A 77 -14.59 8.60 -17.15
CA TRP A 77 -13.20 8.16 -16.97
C TRP A 77 -12.86 7.69 -15.56
N ARG A 78 -13.56 8.20 -14.53
CA ARG A 78 -13.21 8.02 -13.11
C ARG A 78 -13.20 6.58 -12.57
N ASP A 79 -13.83 5.66 -13.30
CA ASP A 79 -13.95 4.25 -12.91
C ASP A 79 -13.03 3.33 -13.74
N TYR A 80 -12.30 3.86 -14.73
CA TYR A 80 -11.26 3.13 -15.47
C TYR A 80 -9.90 3.24 -14.78
N ILE A 81 -9.72 2.42 -13.74
CA ILE A 81 -8.50 2.42 -12.91
C ILE A 81 -7.29 1.99 -13.74
N LEU A 82 -6.34 2.91 -13.90
CA LEU A 82 -5.07 2.63 -14.55
C LEU A 82 -4.12 2.00 -13.54
N PHE A 83 -3.52 0.87 -13.94
CA PHE A 83 -2.51 0.20 -13.13
C PHE A 83 -1.11 0.67 -13.56
N TYR A 84 -0.39 1.27 -12.62
CA TYR A 84 1.02 1.57 -12.77
C TYR A 84 1.83 0.66 -11.86
N GLU A 85 2.87 0.07 -12.42
CA GLU A 85 3.76 -0.82 -11.66
C GLU A 85 4.73 -0.03 -10.78
N TYR A 86 5.12 1.17 -11.21
CA TYR A 86 6.12 2.02 -10.55
C TYR A 86 5.56 3.43 -10.32
N PHE A 87 5.80 3.96 -9.13
CA PHE A 87 5.47 5.33 -8.73
C PHE A 87 6.73 6.06 -8.27
N HIS A 88 6.97 7.22 -8.87
CA HIS A 88 8.00 8.13 -8.40
C HIS A 88 7.45 9.01 -7.27
N GLY A 89 8.33 9.42 -6.35
CA GLY A 89 7.93 10.12 -5.12
C GLY A 89 8.37 11.59 -5.06
N ASP A 90 8.77 12.17 -6.19
CA ASP A 90 8.97 13.63 -6.32
C ASP A 90 7.62 14.35 -6.43
#